data_AF-A0A642C4R3-F1
#
_entry.id   AF-A0A642C4R3-F1
#
_cell.length_a   1.000
_cell.length_b   1.000
_cell.length_c   1.000
_cell.angle_alpha   90.00
_cell.angle_beta   90.00
_cell.angle_gamma   90.00
#
_symmetry.space_group_name_H-M   'P 1'
#
loop_
_entity.id
_entity.type
_entity.pdbx_description
1 polymer ?
#
loop_
_entity_poly.entity_id
_entity_poly.type
_entity_poly.pdbx_seq_one_letter_code
_entity_poly.pdbx_strand_id
1 'polypeptide(L)'
;MEEPQITVGILSGKEIEFSFPESFTTPDGTKVSGAQKAVYQKEKIYWSGKEYDELIFYPQPNAGIFFELKDVTIGINFHWERKEVQRFQGALKIIVEGETLTAINVISIEDYLTSVISSEMSATASLELLKAHAVISRSWLINKLRVENEKWKATIQPDSAANSPHSTLHSQLIKWYDHEAHTHFDVCADDHCQRYQGITRASTPQAIEAVSATRGEVLMYEGKICDARFSKCCGGAMEEFQNCWENVRHPYLTGKRDYIPESHASDSEKQITGPAIQLPDLTQEEEADRWIRTSPDAFCNTQDKKILSQVLNNYDQETTDFYRWKISYSQQELAELIHQRSGIDFGEIIDLIPVERGTSGRLIRLK
;
A
#
# COMPACT_ATOMS: atom_id res chain seq x y z
N MET A 1 3.87 -24.63 11.88
CA MET A 1 3.05 -23.41 12.01
C MET A 1 2.14 -23.40 10.80
N GLU A 2 0.83 -23.30 10.99
CA GLU A 2 -0.10 -23.21 9.85
C GLU A 2 0.06 -21.86 9.16
N GLU A 3 -0.16 -21.83 7.85
CA GLU A 3 -0.15 -20.59 7.08
C GLU A 3 -1.26 -19.66 7.57
N PRO A 4 -0.96 -18.39 7.90
CA PRO A 4 -1.98 -17.47 8.39
C PRO A 4 -2.95 -17.05 7.29
N GLN A 5 -4.21 -16.89 7.68
CA GLN A 5 -5.21 -16.20 6.87
C GLN A 5 -5.27 -14.73 7.27
N ILE A 6 -5.54 -13.88 6.29
CA ILE A 6 -5.75 -12.44 6.46
C ILE A 6 -7.10 -12.04 5.90
N THR A 7 -7.53 -10.84 6.26
CA THR A 7 -8.77 -10.22 5.79
C THR A 7 -8.48 -8.92 5.03
N VAL A 8 -8.92 -8.85 3.77
CA VAL A 8 -8.66 -7.72 2.87
C VAL A 8 -9.96 -6.98 2.56
N GLY A 9 -10.08 -5.72 2.97
CA GLY A 9 -11.21 -4.87 2.59
C GLY A 9 -11.15 -4.48 1.11
N ILE A 10 -12.20 -4.81 0.34
CA ILE A 10 -12.21 -4.63 -1.12
C ILE A 10 -13.03 -3.42 -1.56
N LEU A 11 -14.29 -3.33 -1.13
CA LEU A 11 -15.19 -2.23 -1.49
C LEU A 11 -16.26 -2.05 -0.43
N SER A 12 -16.77 -0.83 -0.33
CA SER A 12 -17.91 -0.50 0.53
C SER A 12 -19.04 0.18 -0.25
N GLY A 13 -20.28 -0.05 0.17
CA GLY A 13 -21.46 0.52 -0.49
C GLY A 13 -22.76 0.16 0.22
N LYS A 14 -23.85 0.85 -0.12
CA LYS A 14 -25.19 0.51 0.39
C LYS A 14 -25.68 -0.84 -0.14
N GLU A 15 -25.13 -1.30 -1.26
CA GLU A 15 -25.43 -2.57 -1.89
C GLU A 15 -24.13 -3.20 -2.38
N ILE A 16 -24.02 -4.52 -2.29
CA ILE A 16 -22.89 -5.29 -2.81
C ILE A 16 -23.43 -6.40 -3.71
N GLU A 17 -23.07 -6.34 -4.99
CA GLU A 17 -23.36 -7.38 -5.97
C GLU A 17 -22.15 -8.30 -6.16
N PHE A 18 -22.39 -9.60 -6.05
CA PHE A 18 -21.36 -10.62 -6.16
C PHE A 18 -21.88 -11.85 -6.90
N SER A 19 -20.98 -12.69 -7.39
CA SER A 19 -21.35 -13.93 -8.09
C SER A 19 -20.42 -15.06 -7.70
N PHE A 20 -20.97 -16.26 -7.63
CA PHE A 20 -20.24 -17.50 -7.38
C PHE A 20 -20.38 -18.42 -8.60
N PRO A 21 -19.37 -18.46 -9.51
CA PRO A 21 -19.40 -19.36 -10.67
C PRO A 21 -19.55 -20.84 -10.27
N GLU A 22 -18.94 -21.21 -9.14
CA GLU A 22 -19.09 -22.52 -8.49
C GLU A 22 -19.80 -22.36 -7.14
N SER A 23 -20.20 -23.47 -6.53
CA SER A 23 -20.92 -23.40 -5.25
C SER A 23 -20.01 -22.95 -4.11
N PHE A 24 -20.47 -21.96 -3.33
CA PHE A 24 -19.94 -21.59 -2.03
C PHE A 24 -20.89 -22.06 -0.92
N THR A 25 -20.42 -22.13 0.31
CA THR A 25 -21.21 -22.56 1.47
C THR A 25 -21.10 -21.56 2.61
N THR A 26 -22.23 -21.25 3.23
CA THR A 26 -22.30 -20.43 4.44
C THR A 26 -22.10 -21.28 5.70
N PRO A 27 -21.83 -20.69 6.89
CA PRO A 27 -21.61 -21.46 8.11
C PRO A 27 -22.75 -22.41 8.51
N ASP A 28 -23.98 -22.11 8.09
CA ASP A 28 -25.16 -22.94 8.37
C ASP A 28 -25.32 -24.13 7.39
N GLY A 29 -24.40 -24.28 6.43
CA GLY A 29 -24.41 -25.33 5.42
C GLY A 29 -25.18 -24.98 4.15
N THR A 30 -25.78 -23.80 4.04
CA THR A 30 -26.49 -23.38 2.83
C THR A 30 -25.51 -23.18 1.68
N LYS A 31 -25.75 -23.93 0.59
CA LYS A 31 -25.01 -23.83 -0.67
C LYS A 31 -25.58 -22.73 -1.55
N VAL A 32 -24.70 -21.92 -2.11
CA VAL A 32 -25.05 -20.74 -2.93
C VAL A 32 -24.20 -20.76 -4.19
N SER A 33 -24.80 -20.43 -5.34
CA SER A 33 -24.10 -20.22 -6.61
C SER A 33 -24.79 -19.14 -7.44
N GLY A 34 -24.16 -18.70 -8.53
CA GLY A 34 -24.67 -17.66 -9.41
C GLY A 34 -24.64 -16.26 -8.80
N ALA A 35 -25.37 -15.34 -9.42
CA ALA A 35 -25.42 -13.94 -9.00
C ALA A 35 -26.20 -13.74 -7.70
N GLN A 36 -25.66 -12.91 -6.82
CA GLN A 36 -26.13 -12.61 -5.47
C GLN A 36 -26.10 -11.09 -5.23
N LYS A 37 -26.92 -10.62 -4.29
CA LYS A 37 -26.96 -9.22 -3.87
C LYS A 37 -27.24 -9.12 -2.38
N ALA A 38 -26.39 -8.38 -1.66
CA ALA A 38 -26.61 -7.99 -0.28
C ALA A 38 -26.90 -6.49 -0.21
N VAL A 39 -27.81 -6.09 0.69
CA VAL A 39 -28.25 -4.70 0.83
C VAL A 39 -28.15 -4.28 2.30
N TYR A 40 -27.61 -3.08 2.55
CA TYR A 40 -27.64 -2.45 3.86
C TYR A 40 -29.06 -1.99 4.19
N GLN A 41 -29.61 -2.45 5.31
CA GLN A 41 -30.90 -1.98 5.80
C GLN A 41 -30.91 -1.95 7.32
N LYS A 42 -31.16 -0.78 7.92
CA LYS A 42 -31.32 -0.59 9.37
C LYS A 42 -30.19 -1.25 10.19
N GLU A 43 -28.94 -0.93 9.87
CA GLU A 43 -27.75 -1.46 10.55
C GLU A 43 -27.55 -2.98 10.40
N LYS A 44 -28.27 -3.63 9.48
CA LYS A 44 -28.15 -5.07 9.18
C LYS A 44 -27.85 -5.31 7.70
N ILE A 45 -27.37 -6.52 7.42
CA ILE A 45 -27.20 -7.04 6.07
C ILE A 45 -28.46 -7.80 5.70
N TYR A 46 -29.13 -7.40 4.61
CA TYR A 46 -30.24 -8.15 4.05
C TYR A 46 -29.79 -8.95 2.83
N TRP A 47 -29.93 -10.27 2.89
CA TRP A 47 -29.57 -11.19 1.81
C TRP A 47 -30.52 -12.39 1.77
N SER A 48 -30.97 -12.79 0.58
CA SER A 48 -31.84 -13.96 0.39
C SER A 48 -33.08 -13.98 1.31
N GLY A 49 -33.69 -12.82 1.53
CA GLY A 49 -34.90 -12.69 2.35
C GLY A 49 -34.70 -12.73 3.87
N LYS A 50 -33.45 -12.70 4.35
CA LYS A 50 -33.11 -12.77 5.79
C LYS A 50 -32.16 -11.64 6.19
N GLU A 51 -32.18 -11.30 7.47
CA GLU A 51 -31.27 -10.34 8.09
C GLU A 51 -30.07 -11.05 8.74
N TYR A 52 -28.89 -10.45 8.63
CA TYR A 52 -27.64 -10.94 9.17
C TYR A 52 -26.83 -9.80 9.80
N ASP A 53 -26.10 -10.13 10.87
CA ASP A 53 -25.04 -9.28 11.42
C ASP A 53 -23.74 -9.38 10.60
N GLU A 54 -23.46 -10.59 10.11
CA GLU A 54 -22.30 -10.92 9.31
C GLU A 54 -22.68 -12.01 8.31
N LEU A 55 -22.16 -11.92 7.09
CA LEU A 55 -22.24 -12.99 6.10
C LEU A 55 -20.84 -13.46 5.75
N ILE A 56 -20.66 -14.78 5.66
CA ILE A 56 -19.44 -15.37 5.14
C ILE A 56 -19.76 -16.54 4.22
N PHE A 57 -19.04 -16.61 3.11
CA PHE A 57 -19.19 -17.63 2.08
C PHE A 57 -17.84 -18.29 1.87
N TYR A 58 -17.74 -19.58 2.19
CA TYR A 58 -16.54 -20.39 2.01
C TYR A 58 -16.56 -21.12 0.67
N PRO A 59 -15.42 -21.17 -0.05
CA PRO A 59 -15.30 -22.00 -1.23
C PRO A 59 -15.40 -23.48 -0.84
N GLN A 60 -15.85 -24.35 -1.76
CA GLN A 60 -15.74 -25.79 -1.55
C GLN A 60 -14.26 -26.23 -1.59
N PRO A 61 -13.90 -27.38 -1.01
CA PRO A 61 -12.54 -27.91 -1.10
C PRO A 61 -12.28 -28.41 -2.53
N ASN A 62 -11.88 -27.53 -3.44
CA ASN A 62 -11.37 -27.81 -4.78
C ASN A 62 -10.56 -26.61 -5.29
N ALA A 63 -9.44 -26.88 -5.96
CA ALA A 63 -8.59 -25.84 -6.54
C ALA A 63 -9.30 -25.12 -7.68
N GLY A 64 -9.23 -23.78 -7.71
CA GLY A 64 -9.75 -22.95 -8.81
C GLY A 64 -11.06 -22.22 -8.54
N ILE A 65 -11.67 -22.41 -7.37
CA ILE A 65 -12.90 -21.71 -6.98
C ILE A 65 -12.59 -20.25 -6.66
N PHE A 66 -13.32 -19.34 -7.30
CA PHE A 66 -13.26 -17.90 -7.06
C PHE A 66 -14.67 -17.32 -6.93
N PHE A 67 -14.77 -16.13 -6.36
CA PHE A 67 -15.97 -15.30 -6.41
C PHE A 67 -15.70 -14.02 -7.19
N GLU A 68 -16.76 -13.44 -7.75
CA GLU A 68 -16.71 -12.16 -8.46
C GLU A 68 -17.39 -11.08 -7.62
N LEU A 69 -16.74 -9.93 -7.48
CA LEU A 69 -17.37 -8.70 -6.98
C LEU A 69 -17.56 -7.75 -8.16
N LYS A 70 -18.76 -7.16 -8.25
CA LYS A 70 -19.03 -6.10 -9.23
C LYS A 70 -18.68 -4.73 -8.66
N ASP A 71 -18.49 -3.78 -9.56
CA ASP A 71 -18.30 -2.36 -9.24
C ASP A 71 -17.12 -2.08 -8.30
N VAL A 72 -16.06 -2.89 -8.37
CA VAL A 72 -14.82 -2.64 -7.63
C VAL A 72 -14.12 -1.44 -8.24
N THR A 73 -13.95 -0.38 -7.46
CA THR A 73 -13.21 0.81 -7.89
C THR A 73 -11.72 0.50 -7.93
N ILE A 74 -11.06 0.81 -9.04
CA ILE A 74 -9.61 0.72 -9.20
C ILE A 74 -9.03 2.10 -9.47
N GLY A 75 -7.85 2.38 -8.89
CA GLY A 75 -7.19 3.67 -9.03
C GLY A 75 -7.94 4.77 -8.28
N ILE A 76 -8.33 4.50 -7.04
CA ILE A 76 -9.08 5.45 -6.21
C ILE A 76 -8.28 6.75 -6.10
N ASN A 77 -8.90 7.89 -6.43
CA ASN A 77 -8.25 9.21 -6.46
C ASN A 77 -7.17 9.40 -7.53
N PHE A 78 -7.03 8.50 -8.51
CA PHE A 78 -6.20 8.70 -9.70
C PHE A 78 -7.03 9.17 -10.90
N HIS A 79 -6.37 9.81 -11.88
CA HIS A 79 -7.03 10.34 -13.08
C HIS A 79 -7.63 9.25 -14.00
N TRP A 80 -7.32 7.97 -13.76
CA TRP A 80 -7.82 6.81 -14.51
C TRP A 80 -8.82 5.94 -13.71
N GLU A 81 -9.36 6.46 -12.60
CA GLU A 81 -10.32 5.75 -11.74
C GLU A 81 -11.47 5.13 -12.55
N ARG A 82 -11.74 3.84 -12.34
CA ARG A 82 -12.87 3.15 -12.98
C ARG A 82 -13.41 2.01 -12.14
N LYS A 83 -14.61 1.55 -12.46
CA LYS A 83 -15.23 0.36 -11.87
C LYS A 83 -15.08 -0.85 -12.79
N GLU A 84 -14.64 -1.97 -12.23
CA GLU A 84 -14.53 -3.24 -12.96
C GLU A 84 -15.00 -4.43 -12.11
N VAL A 85 -15.33 -5.53 -12.77
CA VAL A 85 -15.62 -6.81 -12.08
C VAL A 85 -14.28 -7.43 -11.69
N GLN A 86 -14.10 -7.72 -10.40
CA GLN A 86 -12.89 -8.38 -9.90
C GLN A 86 -13.17 -9.78 -9.33
N ARG A 87 -12.20 -10.68 -9.52
CA ARG A 87 -12.24 -12.09 -9.15
C ARG A 87 -11.29 -12.33 -8.00
N PHE A 88 -11.75 -13.05 -6.98
CA PHE A 88 -10.99 -13.30 -5.77
C PHE A 88 -11.08 -14.77 -5.36
N GLN A 89 -9.97 -15.31 -4.88
CA GLN A 89 -9.92 -16.64 -4.26
C GLN A 89 -10.19 -16.54 -2.76
N GLY A 90 -10.39 -17.68 -2.11
CA GLY A 90 -10.71 -17.71 -0.67
C GLY A 90 -12.18 -17.42 -0.40
N ALA A 91 -12.49 -16.95 0.81
CA ALA A 91 -13.86 -16.69 1.24
C ALA A 91 -14.24 -15.22 1.04
N LEU A 92 -15.54 -14.99 0.82
CA LEU A 92 -16.14 -13.66 0.84
C LEU A 92 -16.84 -13.45 2.16
N LYS A 93 -16.46 -12.41 2.89
CA LYS A 93 -17.11 -11.92 4.10
C LYS A 93 -17.76 -10.57 3.81
N ILE A 94 -18.95 -10.33 4.35
CA ILE A 94 -19.64 -9.03 4.28
C ILE A 94 -20.03 -8.63 5.69
N ILE A 95 -19.72 -7.38 6.04
CA ILE A 95 -20.06 -6.77 7.33
C ILE A 95 -20.74 -5.42 7.12
N VAL A 96 -21.30 -4.87 8.20
CA VAL A 96 -21.75 -3.48 8.27
C VAL A 96 -20.65 -2.62 8.87
N GLU A 97 -20.28 -1.53 8.19
CA GLU A 97 -19.41 -0.49 8.71
C GLU A 97 -20.09 0.88 8.55
N GLY A 98 -20.45 1.46 9.70
CA GLY A 98 -21.25 2.68 9.75
C GLY A 98 -22.57 2.51 9.00
N GLU A 99 -22.71 3.26 7.92
CA GLU A 99 -23.93 3.31 7.12
C GLU A 99 -23.86 2.46 5.83
N THR A 100 -22.81 1.66 5.65
CA THR A 100 -22.57 0.87 4.44
C THR A 100 -22.26 -0.58 4.75
N LEU A 101 -22.35 -1.43 3.73
CA LEU A 101 -21.74 -2.76 3.75
C LEU A 101 -20.28 -2.64 3.31
N THR A 102 -19.41 -3.51 3.82
CA THR A 102 -18.04 -3.71 3.32
C THR A 102 -17.84 -5.16 2.92
N ALA A 103 -17.38 -5.39 1.69
CA ALA A 103 -16.93 -6.71 1.23
C ALA A 103 -15.47 -6.92 1.62
N ILE A 104 -15.20 -8.04 2.28
CA ILE A 104 -13.91 -8.44 2.80
C ILE A 104 -13.55 -9.79 2.18
N ASN A 105 -12.37 -9.89 1.60
CA ASN A 105 -11.83 -11.16 1.14
C ASN A 105 -11.01 -11.82 2.26
N VAL A 106 -11.32 -13.06 2.61
CA VAL A 106 -10.53 -13.88 3.55
C VAL A 106 -9.68 -14.86 2.76
N ILE A 107 -8.36 -14.71 2.85
CA ILE A 107 -7.40 -15.41 1.97
C ILE A 107 -6.13 -15.79 2.75
N SER A 108 -5.40 -16.79 2.25
CA SER A 108 -4.08 -17.13 2.77
C SER A 108 -3.08 -16.02 2.47
N ILE A 109 -2.06 -15.86 3.31
CA ILE A 109 -1.04 -14.82 3.10
C ILE A 109 -0.28 -15.01 1.78
N GLU A 110 0.01 -16.25 1.37
CA GLU A 110 0.83 -16.50 0.17
C GLU A 110 0.00 -16.31 -1.11
N ASP A 111 -1.29 -16.65 -1.11
CA ASP A 111 -2.18 -16.33 -2.23
C ASP A 111 -2.40 -14.82 -2.37
N TYR A 112 -2.53 -14.11 -1.24
CA TYR A 112 -2.57 -12.65 -1.21
C TYR A 112 -1.31 -12.04 -1.84
N LEU A 113 -0.12 -12.48 -1.40
CA LEU A 113 1.15 -11.96 -1.90
C LEU A 113 1.31 -12.21 -3.40
N THR A 114 0.86 -13.36 -3.92
CA THR A 114 0.90 -13.63 -5.36
C THR A 114 0.15 -12.56 -6.17
N SER A 115 -1.01 -12.11 -5.68
CA SER A 115 -1.78 -11.03 -6.29
C SER A 115 -1.08 -9.68 -6.12
N VAL A 116 -0.57 -9.36 -4.92
CA VAL A 116 0.14 -8.10 -4.65
C VAL A 116 1.34 -7.94 -5.59
N ILE A 117 2.20 -8.94 -5.66
CA ILE A 117 3.42 -8.90 -6.48
C ILE A 117 3.08 -8.72 -7.96
N SER A 118 2.02 -9.37 -8.44
CA SER A 118 1.54 -9.24 -9.83
C SER A 118 0.84 -7.90 -10.10
N SER A 119 0.30 -7.25 -9.08
CA SER A 119 -0.43 -5.98 -9.19
C SER A 119 0.48 -4.77 -9.08
N GLU A 120 1.56 -4.88 -8.30
CA GLU A 120 2.52 -3.81 -8.06
C GLU A 120 3.60 -3.76 -9.14
N MET A 121 4.14 -4.92 -9.55
CA MET A 121 5.27 -5.01 -10.48
C MET A 121 4.91 -5.71 -11.79
N SER A 122 5.68 -5.42 -12.84
CA SER A 122 5.52 -6.06 -14.14
C SER A 122 5.81 -7.56 -14.11
N ALA A 123 5.07 -8.30 -14.94
CA ALA A 123 5.24 -9.72 -15.19
C ALA A 123 6.63 -10.12 -15.71
N THR A 124 7.33 -9.19 -16.33
CA THR A 124 8.65 -9.40 -16.95
C THR A 124 9.81 -9.00 -16.04
N ALA A 125 9.52 -8.67 -14.78
CA ALA A 125 10.53 -8.37 -13.78
C ALA A 125 11.47 -9.55 -13.54
N SER A 126 12.71 -9.24 -13.17
CA SER A 126 13.67 -10.28 -12.78
C SER A 126 13.17 -11.06 -11.57
N LEU A 127 13.43 -12.37 -11.54
CA LEU A 127 13.00 -13.22 -10.44
C LEU A 127 13.52 -12.72 -9.07
N GLU A 128 14.76 -12.22 -9.01
CA GLU A 128 15.34 -11.71 -7.77
C GLU A 128 14.65 -10.43 -7.27
N LEU A 129 14.21 -9.54 -8.17
CA LEU A 129 13.38 -8.39 -7.80
C LEU A 129 12.03 -8.85 -7.23
N LEU A 130 11.38 -9.83 -7.87
CA LEU A 130 10.10 -10.36 -7.41
C LEU A 130 10.22 -11.09 -6.06
N LYS A 131 11.32 -11.83 -5.84
CA LYS A 131 11.63 -12.48 -4.54
C LYS A 131 11.83 -11.44 -3.44
N ALA A 132 12.67 -10.42 -3.69
CA ALA A 132 12.89 -9.34 -2.75
C ALA A 132 11.57 -8.64 -2.39
N HIS A 133 10.74 -8.37 -3.40
CA HIS A 133 9.43 -7.77 -3.20
C HIS A 133 8.48 -8.67 -2.40
N ALA A 134 8.44 -9.98 -2.68
CA ALA A 134 7.65 -10.93 -1.89
C ALA A 134 8.06 -10.92 -0.42
N VAL A 135 9.36 -10.91 -0.13
CA VAL A 135 9.89 -10.84 1.24
C VAL A 135 9.53 -9.51 1.91
N ILE A 136 9.68 -8.34 1.26
CA ILE A 136 9.34 -7.05 1.90
C ILE A 136 7.84 -6.96 2.14
N SER A 137 7.02 -7.35 1.17
CA SER A 137 5.55 -7.33 1.26
C SER A 137 5.05 -8.23 2.38
N ARG A 138 5.60 -9.45 2.49
CA ARG A 138 5.30 -10.36 3.59
C ARG A 138 5.72 -9.78 4.93
N SER A 139 6.92 -9.21 5.00
CA SER A 139 7.45 -8.61 6.24
C SER A 139 6.59 -7.44 6.72
N TRP A 140 6.20 -6.55 5.80
CA TRP A 140 5.33 -5.42 6.11
C TRP A 140 3.96 -5.89 6.61
N LEU A 141 3.33 -6.81 5.88
CA LEU A 141 2.02 -7.35 6.24
C LEU A 141 2.07 -8.03 7.61
N ILE A 142 3.05 -8.92 7.82
CA ILE A 142 3.22 -9.62 9.09
C ILE A 142 3.57 -8.65 10.22
N ASN A 143 4.35 -7.60 9.97
CA ASN A 143 4.65 -6.59 11.00
C ASN A 143 3.40 -5.79 11.41
N LYS A 144 2.48 -5.52 10.48
CA LYS A 144 1.19 -4.85 10.79
C LYS A 144 0.24 -5.77 11.58
N LEU A 145 0.40 -7.09 11.42
CA LEU A 145 -0.36 -8.10 12.15
C LEU A 145 0.35 -8.48 13.47
N ARG A 146 -0.26 -8.27 14.62
CA ARG A 146 0.24 -8.86 15.87
C ARG A 146 -0.26 -10.28 16.04
N VAL A 147 0.56 -11.14 16.63
CA VAL A 147 0.11 -12.42 17.19
C VAL A 147 -0.39 -12.17 18.61
N GLU A 148 -1.71 -12.14 18.78
CA GLU A 148 -2.35 -12.15 20.11
C GLU A 148 -3.07 -13.47 20.32
N ASN A 149 -2.73 -14.19 21.40
CA ASN A 149 -3.32 -15.50 21.71
C ASN A 149 -3.33 -16.47 20.50
N GLU A 150 -2.19 -16.57 19.81
CA GLU A 150 -1.99 -17.42 18.61
C GLU A 150 -2.83 -17.02 17.38
N LYS A 151 -3.53 -15.88 17.41
CA LYS A 151 -4.26 -15.32 16.27
C LYS A 151 -3.59 -14.04 15.77
N TRP A 152 -3.50 -13.92 14.45
CA TRP A 152 -3.06 -12.70 13.79
C TRP A 152 -4.19 -11.68 13.80
N LYS A 153 -3.89 -10.45 14.21
CA LYS A 153 -4.82 -9.32 14.16
C LYS A 153 -4.12 -8.05 13.71
N ALA A 154 -4.78 -7.28 12.85
CA ALA A 154 -4.44 -5.89 12.60
C ALA A 154 -4.23 -5.13 13.91
N THR A 155 -3.10 -4.44 14.04
CA THR A 155 -2.83 -3.63 15.24
C THR A 155 -3.28 -2.19 15.02
N ILE A 156 -4.11 -1.68 15.93
CA ILE A 156 -4.17 -0.25 16.23
C ILE A 156 -3.12 -0.04 17.33
N GLN A 157 -1.99 0.60 17.04
CA GLN A 157 -0.97 0.83 18.07
C GLN A 157 -1.58 1.75 19.16
N PRO A 158 -1.67 1.30 20.45
CA PRO A 158 -2.35 2.07 21.48
C PRO A 158 -1.59 3.32 21.97
N ASP A 159 -0.31 3.46 21.63
CA ASP A 159 0.63 4.42 22.25
C ASP A 159 1.33 5.37 21.25
N SER A 160 0.84 5.50 20.02
CA SER A 160 1.15 6.71 19.24
C SER A 160 0.18 7.80 19.67
N ALA A 161 0.57 9.07 19.64
CA ALA A 161 -0.27 10.22 20.02
C ALA A 161 -1.47 10.45 19.05
N ALA A 162 -2.07 9.37 18.53
CA ALA A 162 -3.13 9.31 17.54
C ALA A 162 -4.55 9.53 18.10
N ASN A 163 -4.71 9.68 19.42
CA ASN A 163 -5.99 10.10 20.03
C ASN A 163 -6.14 11.63 20.14
N SER A 164 -5.40 12.41 19.35
CA SER A 164 -5.70 13.83 19.14
C SER A 164 -5.72 14.15 17.65
N PRO A 165 -6.87 14.05 16.97
CA PRO A 165 -7.04 14.77 15.73
C PRO A 165 -6.98 16.26 16.09
N HIS A 166 -5.97 16.96 15.58
CA HIS A 166 -5.71 18.38 15.84
C HIS A 166 -5.16 18.71 17.23
N SER A 167 -3.85 18.55 17.42
CA SER A 167 -3.13 19.44 18.35
C SER A 167 -3.00 20.82 17.69
N THR A 168 -4.04 21.65 17.79
CA THR A 168 -3.94 23.10 17.54
C THR A 168 -3.20 23.75 18.70
N LEU A 169 -1.89 23.55 18.78
CA LEU A 169 -1.05 24.65 19.27
C LEU A 169 -1.31 25.79 18.29
N HIS A 170 -1.75 26.95 18.77
CA HIS A 170 -2.41 28.05 18.04
C HIS A 170 -1.75 28.58 16.73
N SER A 171 -0.69 27.94 16.24
CA SER A 171 0.02 28.25 15.00
C SER A 171 0.55 27.01 14.21
N GLN A 172 0.23 25.76 14.59
CA GLN A 172 0.76 24.55 13.93
C GLN A 172 -0.30 23.44 13.84
N LEU A 173 -0.38 22.79 12.67
CA LEU A 173 -1.16 21.58 12.44
C LEU A 173 -0.22 20.43 12.12
N ILE A 174 -0.31 19.33 12.87
CA ILE A 174 0.45 18.09 12.61
C ILE A 174 -0.55 17.03 12.13
N LYS A 175 -0.28 16.43 10.97
CA LYS A 175 -1.05 15.32 10.41
C LYS A 175 -0.11 14.21 9.96
N TRP A 176 -0.23 13.05 10.61
CA TRP A 176 0.44 11.82 10.18
C TRP A 176 -0.51 11.02 9.28
N TYR A 177 0.01 10.46 8.18
CA TYR A 177 -0.79 9.75 7.18
C TYR A 177 -0.79 8.22 7.34
N ASP A 178 -0.16 7.67 8.38
CA ASP A 178 -0.01 6.21 8.59
C ASP A 178 -1.18 5.53 9.32
N HIS A 179 -2.29 6.25 9.57
CA HIS A 179 -3.17 5.93 10.69
C HIS A 179 -4.66 5.71 10.37
N GLU A 180 -5.04 5.42 9.12
CA GLU A 180 -6.35 4.80 8.87
C GLU A 180 -6.23 3.29 9.03
N ALA A 181 -5.86 2.86 10.25
CA ALA A 181 -5.89 1.45 10.60
C ALA A 181 -7.33 0.95 10.46
N HIS A 182 -7.51 -0.06 9.62
CA HIS A 182 -8.80 -0.68 9.41
C HIS A 182 -9.28 -1.33 10.72
N THR A 183 -10.51 -1.04 11.11
CA THR A 183 -11.07 -1.55 12.38
C THR A 183 -11.53 -3.01 12.28
N HIS A 184 -11.98 -3.43 11.09
CA HIS A 184 -12.71 -4.69 10.91
C HIS A 184 -12.06 -5.68 9.94
N PHE A 185 -10.93 -5.30 9.33
CA PHE A 185 -10.13 -6.13 8.45
C PHE A 185 -8.65 -5.78 8.58
N ASP A 186 -7.76 -6.60 8.05
CA ASP A 186 -6.31 -6.49 8.26
C ASP A 186 -5.65 -5.43 7.37
N VAL A 187 -6.01 -5.41 6.08
CA VAL A 187 -5.45 -4.51 5.06
C VAL A 187 -6.51 -4.14 4.02
N CYS A 188 -6.38 -2.98 3.36
CA CYS A 188 -7.20 -2.66 2.19
C CYS A 188 -6.54 -3.08 0.88
N ALA A 189 -7.34 -3.12 -0.18
CA ALA A 189 -6.90 -3.48 -1.53
C ALA A 189 -6.24 -2.33 -2.33
N ASP A 190 -6.02 -1.18 -1.71
CA ASP A 190 -5.57 0.07 -2.35
C ASP A 190 -4.13 0.44 -1.92
N ASP A 191 -3.58 1.49 -2.55
CA ASP A 191 -2.22 2.02 -2.32
C ASP A 191 -1.96 2.46 -0.86
N HIS A 192 -3.02 2.60 -0.05
CA HIS A 192 -2.89 2.82 1.40
C HIS A 192 -2.19 1.64 2.11
N CYS A 193 -2.44 0.41 1.68
CA CYS A 193 -1.81 -0.79 2.24
C CYS A 193 -0.85 -1.41 1.22
N GLN A 194 -1.40 -2.24 0.32
CA GLN A 194 -0.70 -2.79 -0.82
C GLN A 194 -1.74 -3.03 -1.91
N ARG A 195 -1.34 -2.85 -3.16
CA ARG A 195 -2.26 -3.02 -4.29
C ARG A 195 -2.65 -4.49 -4.44
N TYR A 196 -3.90 -4.82 -4.14
CA TYR A 196 -4.44 -6.18 -4.22
C TYR A 196 -5.63 -6.20 -5.17
N GLN A 197 -5.54 -6.94 -6.28
CA GLN A 197 -6.56 -6.93 -7.35
C GLN A 197 -7.16 -8.31 -7.61
N GLY A 198 -6.98 -9.23 -6.66
CA GLY A 198 -7.38 -10.62 -6.77
C GLY A 198 -6.68 -11.34 -7.92
N ILE A 199 -7.42 -12.16 -8.65
CA ILE A 199 -6.94 -12.99 -9.78
C ILE A 199 -7.52 -12.55 -11.13
N THR A 200 -8.22 -11.40 -11.20
CA THR A 200 -8.74 -10.87 -12.47
C THR A 200 -7.63 -10.61 -13.48
N ARG A 201 -6.52 -10.07 -12.99
CA ARG A 201 -5.28 -9.96 -13.75
C ARG A 201 -4.50 -11.23 -13.45
N ALA A 202 -4.03 -11.89 -14.50
CA ALA A 202 -3.37 -13.17 -14.36
C ALA A 202 -2.14 -13.03 -13.46
N SER A 203 -2.10 -13.78 -12.36
CA SER A 203 -0.87 -14.00 -11.61
C SER A 203 0.17 -14.57 -12.55
N THR A 204 1.35 -14.00 -12.54
CA THR A 204 2.41 -14.38 -13.48
C THR A 204 3.09 -15.63 -12.94
N PRO A 205 3.50 -16.60 -13.78
CA PRO A 205 4.25 -17.77 -13.31
C PRO A 205 5.47 -17.38 -12.47
N GLN A 206 6.12 -16.26 -12.82
CA GLN A 206 7.26 -15.69 -12.11
C GLN A 206 6.89 -15.16 -10.72
N ALA A 207 5.73 -14.51 -10.56
CA ALA A 207 5.27 -14.08 -9.24
C ALA A 207 4.95 -15.27 -8.33
N ILE A 208 4.28 -16.30 -8.88
CA ILE A 208 4.00 -17.55 -8.16
C ILE A 208 5.32 -18.22 -7.75
N GLU A 209 6.29 -18.31 -8.65
CA GLU A 209 7.61 -18.86 -8.38
C GLU A 209 8.34 -18.06 -7.30
N ALA A 210 8.35 -16.73 -7.37
CA ALA A 210 9.01 -15.86 -6.40
C ALA A 210 8.42 -16.00 -4.98
N VAL A 211 7.09 -16.00 -4.87
CA VAL A 211 6.37 -16.16 -3.60
C VAL A 211 6.62 -17.55 -3.03
N SER A 212 6.53 -18.59 -3.86
CA SER A 212 6.80 -19.98 -3.46
C SER A 212 8.26 -20.18 -2.99
N ALA A 213 9.22 -19.62 -3.73
CA ALA A 213 10.64 -19.73 -3.42
C ALA A 213 11.06 -18.99 -2.14
N THR A 214 10.28 -17.99 -1.71
CA THR A 214 10.53 -17.17 -0.51
C THR A 214 9.47 -17.39 0.57
N ARG A 215 8.75 -18.51 0.50
CA ARG A 215 7.61 -18.79 1.37
C ARG A 215 8.02 -18.74 2.84
N GLY A 216 7.35 -17.90 3.62
CA GLY A 216 7.66 -17.69 5.04
C GLY A 216 8.95 -16.92 5.34
N GLU A 217 9.67 -16.43 4.33
CA GLU A 217 10.83 -15.56 4.55
C GLU A 217 10.39 -14.12 4.87
N VAL A 218 11.00 -13.55 5.91
CA VAL A 218 10.74 -12.21 6.41
C VAL A 218 12.05 -11.50 6.79
N LEU A 219 12.05 -10.17 6.73
CA LEU A 219 13.13 -9.32 7.21
C LEU A 219 13.03 -9.19 8.73
N MET A 220 14.16 -9.39 9.41
CA MET A 220 14.23 -9.26 10.86
C MET A 220 15.39 -8.35 11.30
N TYR A 221 15.16 -7.61 12.38
CA TYR A 221 16.17 -6.82 13.07
C TYR A 221 16.00 -7.05 14.58
N GLU A 222 17.09 -7.41 15.26
CA GLU A 222 17.09 -7.69 16.70
C GLU A 222 15.98 -8.66 17.16
N GLY A 223 15.73 -9.70 16.36
CA GLY A 223 14.74 -10.74 16.67
C GLY A 223 13.27 -10.32 16.46
N LYS A 224 13.00 -9.13 15.92
CA LYS A 224 11.67 -8.67 15.53
C LYS A 224 11.56 -8.55 14.01
N ILE A 225 10.36 -8.82 13.48
CA ILE A 225 10.07 -8.60 12.06
C ILE A 225 10.10 -7.10 11.77
N CYS A 226 10.73 -6.70 10.68
CA CYS A 226 10.88 -5.30 10.30
C CYS A 226 9.57 -4.75 9.71
N ASP A 227 9.26 -3.49 10.04
CA ASP A 227 8.45 -2.65 9.15
C ASP A 227 9.20 -2.48 7.82
N ALA A 228 8.63 -2.99 6.73
CA ALA A 228 9.30 -3.13 5.44
C ALA A 228 8.59 -2.38 4.32
N ARG A 229 8.36 -1.08 4.52
CA ARG A 229 7.80 -0.19 3.49
C ARG A 229 8.74 -0.03 2.30
N PHE A 230 8.14 0.14 1.13
CA PHE A 230 8.83 0.40 -0.12
C PHE A 230 8.15 1.55 -0.88
N SER A 231 8.80 2.04 -1.93
CA SER A 231 8.25 3.09 -2.79
C SER A 231 8.77 2.94 -4.21
N LYS A 232 8.02 3.44 -5.20
CA LYS A 232 8.39 3.40 -6.62
C LYS A 232 9.66 4.20 -6.93
N CYS A 233 9.79 5.38 -6.33
CA CYS A 233 10.88 6.31 -6.61
C CYS A 233 11.21 7.14 -5.37
N CYS A 234 12.48 7.11 -4.94
CA CYS A 234 12.96 7.86 -3.78
C CYS A 234 13.52 9.24 -4.14
N GLY A 235 13.46 9.65 -5.42
CA GLY A 235 14.06 10.92 -5.87
C GLY A 235 15.59 10.98 -5.75
N GLY A 236 16.23 9.81 -5.56
CA GLY A 236 17.67 9.64 -5.40
C GLY A 236 18.13 9.53 -3.94
N ALA A 237 17.23 9.66 -2.97
CA ALA A 237 17.54 9.65 -1.53
C ALA A 237 16.45 8.92 -0.74
N MET A 238 16.80 7.85 -0.03
CA MET A 238 15.89 7.17 0.89
C MET A 238 15.66 8.04 2.14
N GLU A 239 14.47 7.93 2.74
CA GLU A 239 14.07 8.71 3.91
C GLU A 239 14.04 7.84 5.18
N GLU A 240 14.14 8.50 6.34
CA GLU A 240 13.97 7.87 7.65
C GLU A 240 12.50 7.75 8.03
N PHE A 241 12.16 6.68 8.75
CA PHE A 241 10.78 6.41 9.16
C PHE A 241 10.13 7.60 9.89
N GLN A 242 10.90 8.23 10.79
CA GLN A 242 10.41 9.28 11.66
C GLN A 242 10.01 10.57 10.94
N ASN A 243 10.47 10.75 9.71
CA ASN A 243 10.16 11.91 8.87
C ASN A 243 8.92 11.69 8.00
N CYS A 244 8.37 10.47 7.98
CA CYS A 244 7.27 10.08 7.10
C CYS A 244 6.00 9.66 7.86
N TRP A 245 6.12 8.90 8.95
CA TRP A 245 4.99 8.14 9.49
C TRP A 245 4.69 8.39 10.96
N GLU A 246 5.64 8.15 11.85
CA GLU A 246 5.50 8.44 13.28
C GLU A 246 6.86 8.82 13.83
N ASN A 247 6.92 9.64 14.90
CA ASN A 247 8.18 10.05 15.52
C ASN A 247 8.85 8.91 16.32
N VAL A 248 9.18 7.81 15.63
CA VAL A 248 9.80 6.59 16.14
C VAL A 248 10.96 6.22 15.22
N ARG A 249 12.13 6.01 15.82
CA ARG A 249 13.33 5.64 15.07
C ARG A 249 13.41 4.14 14.88
N HIS A 250 13.48 3.71 13.63
CA HIS A 250 13.79 2.32 13.24
C HIS A 250 15.22 2.25 12.71
N PRO A 251 16.18 1.59 13.42
CA PRO A 251 17.60 1.59 13.03
C PRO A 251 17.90 1.00 11.65
N TYR A 252 16.97 0.22 11.08
CA TYR A 252 17.08 -0.40 9.76
C TYR A 252 16.41 0.43 8.64
N LEU A 253 15.66 1.49 8.96
CA LEU A 253 15.04 2.41 7.99
C LEU A 253 15.76 3.77 8.04
N THR A 254 16.93 3.81 7.41
CA THR A 254 17.84 4.96 7.44
C THR A 254 17.94 5.65 6.09
N GLY A 255 18.19 6.97 6.09
CA GLY A 255 18.51 7.68 4.86
C GLY A 255 19.77 7.15 4.18
N LYS A 256 19.65 6.85 2.87
CA LYS A 256 20.74 6.34 2.02
C LYS A 256 20.62 6.89 0.61
N ARG A 257 21.75 7.00 -0.07
CA ARG A 257 21.83 7.40 -1.47
C ARG A 257 21.44 6.22 -2.38
N ASP A 258 20.55 6.47 -3.33
CA ASP A 258 20.12 5.46 -4.32
C ASP A 258 21.10 5.36 -5.50
N TYR A 259 22.37 5.08 -5.23
CA TYR A 259 23.38 4.95 -6.27
C TYR A 259 24.63 4.21 -5.76
N ILE A 260 25.19 3.33 -6.60
CA ILE A 260 26.50 2.69 -6.38
C ILE A 260 27.36 2.95 -7.63
N PRO A 261 28.54 3.58 -7.50
CA PRO A 261 29.40 3.84 -8.65
C PRO A 261 29.95 2.55 -9.29
N GLU A 262 30.02 2.54 -10.63
CA GLU A 262 30.37 1.37 -11.46
C GLU A 262 31.73 0.71 -11.09
N SER A 263 32.68 1.47 -10.55
CA SER A 263 33.98 0.95 -10.09
C SER A 263 33.90 -0.01 -8.88
N HIS A 264 32.72 -0.14 -8.26
CA HIS A 264 32.47 -1.00 -7.10
C HIS A 264 31.44 -2.10 -7.37
N ALA A 265 30.92 -2.22 -8.60
CA ALA A 265 29.84 -3.15 -8.93
C ALA A 265 30.28 -4.63 -9.02
N SER A 266 31.60 -4.92 -9.13
CA SER A 266 32.12 -6.29 -9.28
C SER A 266 32.63 -6.95 -8.00
N ASP A 267 32.76 -6.21 -6.88
CA ASP A 267 33.32 -6.72 -5.63
C ASP A 267 32.24 -6.63 -4.53
N SER A 268 31.38 -7.65 -4.48
CA SER A 268 30.19 -7.74 -3.60
C SER A 268 30.47 -7.72 -2.08
N GLU A 269 31.68 -7.44 -1.61
CA GLU A 269 32.04 -7.46 -0.19
C GLU A 269 32.99 -6.35 0.27
N LYS A 270 33.41 -5.40 -0.58
CA LYS A 270 34.23 -4.28 -0.10
C LYS A 270 33.34 -3.15 0.40
N GLN A 271 33.37 -2.97 1.72
CA GLN A 271 32.90 -1.82 2.49
C GLN A 271 32.67 -0.57 1.62
N ILE A 272 31.43 -0.09 1.60
CA ILE A 272 30.97 1.16 1.01
C ILE A 272 31.57 2.33 1.82
N THR A 273 32.88 2.54 1.71
CA THR A 273 33.60 3.62 2.39
C THR A 273 34.60 4.22 1.41
N GLY A 274 34.06 4.86 0.37
CA GLY A 274 34.82 5.72 -0.55
C GLY A 274 34.24 7.14 -0.52
N PRO A 275 35.05 8.21 -0.75
CA PRO A 275 34.61 9.61 -0.63
C PRO A 275 33.66 10.08 -1.75
N ALA A 276 33.42 9.24 -2.76
CA ALA A 276 32.50 9.55 -3.84
C ALA A 276 31.14 8.92 -3.52
N ILE A 277 30.15 9.79 -3.32
CA ILE A 277 28.70 9.52 -3.30
C ILE A 277 28.11 9.27 -1.90
N GLN A 278 28.50 10.11 -0.95
CA GLN A 278 27.67 10.36 0.23
C GLN A 278 26.43 11.17 -0.17
N LEU A 279 25.28 10.85 0.44
CA LEU A 279 24.07 11.67 0.29
C LEU A 279 24.38 13.08 0.82
N PRO A 280 24.16 14.17 0.04
CA PRO A 280 24.29 15.52 0.57
C PRO A 280 23.35 15.74 1.75
N ASP A 281 23.65 16.73 2.59
CA ASP A 281 22.77 17.07 3.71
C ASP A 281 21.53 17.83 3.20
N LEU A 282 20.50 17.07 2.83
CA LEU A 282 19.24 17.58 2.31
C LEU A 282 18.33 18.19 3.40
N THR A 283 18.78 18.22 4.65
CA THR A 283 18.11 19.01 5.70
C THR A 283 18.35 20.51 5.51
N GLN A 284 19.39 20.88 4.75
CA GLN A 284 19.68 22.27 4.39
C GLN A 284 18.90 22.67 3.13
N GLU A 285 18.11 23.75 3.22
CA GLU A 285 17.19 24.17 2.14
C GLU A 285 17.90 24.42 0.81
N GLU A 286 19.06 25.09 0.83
CA GLU A 286 19.80 25.40 -0.40
C GLU A 286 20.31 24.14 -1.11
N GLU A 287 20.71 23.12 -0.35
CA GLU A 287 21.14 21.83 -0.91
C GLU A 287 19.94 21.03 -1.43
N ALA A 288 18.82 21.04 -0.69
CA ALA A 288 17.57 20.41 -1.11
C ALA A 288 17.00 21.04 -2.39
N ASP A 289 16.96 22.37 -2.49
CA ASP A 289 16.51 23.08 -3.69
C ASP A 289 17.37 22.70 -4.90
N ARG A 290 18.70 22.71 -4.74
CA ARG A 290 19.63 22.27 -5.80
C ARG A 290 19.38 20.83 -6.21
N TRP A 291 19.18 19.92 -5.24
CA TRP A 291 18.91 18.50 -5.50
C TRP A 291 17.60 18.25 -6.26
N ILE A 292 16.54 18.96 -5.86
CA ILE A 292 15.21 18.81 -6.44
C ILE A 292 15.17 19.43 -7.84
N ARG A 293 15.83 20.56 -8.06
CA ARG A 293 15.89 21.25 -9.37
C ARG A 293 16.86 20.61 -10.37
N THR A 294 17.70 19.69 -9.91
CA THR A 294 18.60 18.92 -10.76
C THR A 294 18.12 17.48 -10.89
N SER A 295 18.79 16.71 -11.74
CA SER A 295 18.48 15.30 -11.98
C SER A 295 19.71 14.45 -11.66
N PRO A 296 20.07 14.27 -10.38
CA PRO A 296 21.27 13.56 -10.02
C PRO A 296 21.14 12.07 -10.39
N ASP A 297 22.28 11.40 -10.62
CA ASP A 297 22.30 9.98 -10.95
C ASP A 297 21.67 9.17 -9.82
N ALA A 298 20.79 8.24 -10.16
CA ALA A 298 20.16 7.32 -9.22
C ALA A 298 19.64 6.11 -9.98
N PHE A 299 19.52 4.95 -9.33
CA PHE A 299 18.88 3.79 -9.97
C PHE A 299 17.42 4.08 -10.32
N CYS A 300 16.71 4.81 -9.45
CA CYS A 300 15.34 5.27 -9.74
C CYS A 300 15.27 6.40 -10.78
N ASN A 301 16.41 6.95 -11.23
CA ASN A 301 16.50 7.91 -12.33
C ASN A 301 16.92 7.19 -13.62
N THR A 302 16.01 6.40 -14.19
CA THR A 302 16.27 5.68 -15.44
C THR A 302 15.24 6.03 -16.50
N GLN A 303 15.72 6.26 -17.72
CA GLN A 303 14.89 6.42 -18.93
C GLN A 303 15.00 5.19 -19.85
N ASP A 304 15.69 4.13 -19.42
CA ASP A 304 15.82 2.91 -20.21
C ASP A 304 14.47 2.19 -20.29
N LYS A 305 13.82 2.28 -21.45
CA LYS A 305 12.53 1.64 -21.72
C LYS A 305 12.55 0.13 -21.51
N LYS A 306 13.69 -0.53 -21.72
CA LYS A 306 13.82 -1.97 -21.48
C LYS A 306 13.76 -2.27 -19.99
N ILE A 307 14.46 -1.50 -19.16
CA ILE A 307 14.40 -1.64 -17.69
C ILE A 307 13.00 -1.26 -17.19
N LEU A 308 12.46 -0.12 -17.64
CA LEU A 308 11.14 0.34 -17.20
C LEU A 308 10.02 -0.64 -17.56
N SER A 309 10.04 -1.23 -18.75
CA SER A 309 9.05 -2.27 -19.12
C SER A 309 9.20 -3.58 -18.35
N GLN A 310 10.37 -3.84 -17.77
CA GLN A 310 10.60 -4.97 -16.87
C GLN A 310 10.10 -4.72 -15.46
N VAL A 311 10.05 -3.48 -14.98
CA VAL A 311 9.71 -3.17 -13.59
C VAL A 311 8.29 -2.64 -13.45
N LEU A 312 7.90 -1.71 -14.33
CA LEU A 312 6.62 -1.01 -14.26
C LEU A 312 5.54 -1.69 -15.09
N ASN A 313 4.36 -1.81 -14.50
CA ASN A 313 3.15 -2.23 -15.22
C ASN A 313 2.78 -1.23 -16.34
N ASN A 314 2.01 -1.68 -17.33
CA ASN A 314 1.72 -0.89 -18.54
C ASN A 314 1.14 0.50 -18.25
N TYR A 315 0.24 0.61 -17.26
CA TYR A 315 -0.34 1.88 -16.85
C TYR A 315 0.66 2.81 -16.16
N ASP A 316 1.66 2.26 -15.46
CA ASP A 316 2.72 3.04 -14.81
C ASP A 316 3.76 3.57 -15.78
N GLN A 317 3.82 3.02 -17.00
CA GLN A 317 4.72 3.46 -18.08
C GLN A 317 4.19 4.71 -18.81
N GLU A 318 2.91 5.07 -18.63
CA GLU A 318 2.34 6.29 -19.23
C GLU A 318 2.96 7.56 -18.64
N THR A 319 3.39 7.50 -17.37
CA THR A 319 4.12 8.58 -16.71
C THR A 319 5.62 8.37 -16.89
N THR A 320 6.25 9.24 -17.68
CA THR A 320 7.70 9.11 -18.01
C THR A 320 8.59 10.03 -17.17
N ASP A 321 7.99 10.99 -16.46
CA ASP A 321 8.64 12.01 -15.63
C ASP A 321 8.53 11.72 -14.12
N PHE A 322 8.38 10.45 -13.75
CA PHE A 322 8.18 10.05 -12.34
C PHE A 322 9.37 10.38 -11.42
N TYR A 323 10.59 10.55 -11.95
CA TYR A 323 11.76 10.93 -11.15
C TYR A 323 11.80 12.43 -10.79
N ARG A 324 11.39 13.29 -11.73
CA ARG A 324 11.29 14.74 -11.58
C ARG A 324 10.13 15.24 -12.44
N TRP A 325 9.10 15.76 -11.79
CA TRP A 325 7.90 16.28 -12.42
C TRP A 325 7.57 17.66 -11.85
N LYS A 326 6.70 18.40 -12.55
CA LYS A 326 6.23 19.71 -12.12
C LYS A 326 4.74 19.85 -12.42
N ILE A 327 4.00 20.32 -11.43
CA ILE A 327 2.62 20.81 -11.58
C ILE A 327 2.55 22.29 -11.25
N SER A 328 1.56 22.99 -11.78
CA SER A 328 1.30 24.41 -11.48
C SER A 328 -0.16 24.57 -11.12
N TYR A 329 -0.42 25.29 -10.04
CA TYR A 329 -1.75 25.69 -9.58
C TYR A 329 -1.83 27.22 -9.58
N SER A 330 -3.00 27.77 -9.87
CA SER A 330 -3.33 29.14 -9.49
C SER A 330 -3.44 29.27 -7.97
N GLN A 331 -3.32 30.49 -7.45
CA GLN A 331 -3.48 30.76 -6.02
C GLN A 331 -4.86 30.31 -5.50
N GLN A 332 -5.90 30.49 -6.32
CA GLN A 332 -7.26 30.08 -5.98
C GLN A 332 -7.37 28.55 -5.89
N GLU A 333 -6.90 27.82 -6.90
CA GLU A 333 -6.92 26.34 -6.90
C GLU A 333 -6.16 25.78 -5.69
N LEU A 334 -5.01 26.37 -5.35
CA LEU A 334 -4.22 25.94 -4.20
C LEU A 334 -4.93 26.22 -2.87
N ALA A 335 -5.53 27.41 -2.71
CA ALA A 335 -6.31 27.76 -1.52
C ALA A 335 -7.51 26.83 -1.34
N GLU A 336 -8.27 26.58 -2.41
CA GLU A 336 -9.41 25.67 -2.42
C GLU A 336 -8.98 24.24 -2.07
N LEU A 337 -7.87 23.76 -2.64
CA LEU A 337 -7.34 22.43 -2.36
C LEU A 337 -6.91 22.28 -0.88
N ILE A 338 -6.20 23.26 -0.33
CA ILE A 338 -5.78 23.24 1.08
C ILE A 338 -7.02 23.28 1.99
N HIS A 339 -7.98 24.15 1.70
CA HIS A 339 -9.22 24.24 2.47
C HIS A 339 -10.01 22.93 2.42
N GLN A 340 -10.19 22.33 1.24
CA GLN A 340 -10.88 21.06 1.08
C GLN A 340 -10.20 19.92 1.86
N ARG A 341 -8.86 19.87 1.86
CA ARG A 341 -8.09 18.78 2.47
C ARG A 341 -7.83 18.95 3.96
N SER A 342 -7.75 20.18 4.45
CA SER A 342 -7.41 20.50 5.85
C SER A 342 -8.58 21.02 6.67
N GLY A 343 -9.63 21.54 6.03
CA GLY A 343 -10.72 22.27 6.68
C GLY A 343 -10.33 23.67 7.18
N ILE A 344 -9.12 24.14 6.86
CA ILE A 344 -8.59 25.44 7.31
C ILE A 344 -8.57 26.40 6.12
N ASP A 345 -9.19 27.55 6.30
CA ASP A 345 -9.10 28.66 5.37
C ASP A 345 -7.87 29.52 5.70
N PHE A 346 -6.84 29.43 4.86
CA PHE A 346 -5.63 30.24 4.96
C PHE A 346 -5.74 31.56 4.17
N GLY A 347 -6.87 31.81 3.50
CA GLY A 347 -7.04 32.93 2.58
C GLY A 347 -6.21 32.77 1.31
N GLU A 348 -5.70 33.90 0.80
CA GLU A 348 -4.84 33.90 -0.38
C GLU A 348 -3.47 33.30 -0.08
N ILE A 349 -3.07 32.28 -0.85
CA ILE A 349 -1.75 31.67 -0.72
C ILE A 349 -0.72 32.52 -1.47
N ILE A 350 0.12 33.24 -0.73
CA ILE A 350 1.16 34.11 -1.28
C ILE A 350 2.49 33.37 -1.48
N ASP A 351 2.83 32.47 -0.57
CA ASP A 351 4.09 31.73 -0.58
C ASP A 351 3.92 30.39 0.13
N LEU A 352 4.81 29.45 -0.15
CA LEU A 352 4.94 28.16 0.54
C LEU A 352 6.38 28.06 1.02
N ILE A 353 6.61 28.27 2.33
CA ILE A 353 7.97 28.41 2.87
C ILE A 353 8.37 27.11 3.57
N PRO A 354 9.35 26.35 3.04
CA PRO A 354 9.92 25.21 3.74
C PRO A 354 10.50 25.63 5.10
N VAL A 355 10.04 24.99 6.17
CA VAL A 355 10.56 25.25 7.53
C VAL A 355 11.50 24.14 7.98
N GLU A 356 11.21 22.90 7.60
CA GLU A 356 11.98 21.73 8.02
C GLU A 356 11.92 20.63 6.95
N ARG A 357 13.06 19.98 6.70
CA ARG A 357 13.20 18.85 5.78
C ARG A 357 13.85 17.65 6.45
N GLY A 358 13.44 16.47 6.00
CA GLY A 358 14.04 15.20 6.37
C GLY A 358 15.30 14.88 5.58
N THR A 359 15.88 13.71 5.86
CA THR A 359 17.15 13.23 5.31
C THR A 359 17.12 13.09 3.78
N SER A 360 15.95 12.84 3.19
CA SER A 360 15.79 12.78 1.72
C SER A 360 15.45 14.14 1.07
N GLY A 361 15.35 15.21 1.85
CA GLY A 361 14.83 16.50 1.41
C GLY A 361 13.31 16.59 1.41
N ARG A 362 12.61 15.55 1.89
CA ARG A 362 11.15 15.57 2.09
C ARG A 362 10.76 16.70 3.04
N LEU A 363 9.73 17.48 2.70
CA LEU A 363 9.17 18.48 3.61
C LEU A 363 8.52 17.81 4.81
N ILE A 364 8.98 18.16 6.01
CA ILE A 364 8.37 17.78 7.30
C ILE A 364 7.45 18.90 7.78
N ARG A 365 7.87 20.16 7.58
CA ARG A 365 7.10 21.35 7.97
C ARG A 365 7.10 22.40 6.87
N LEU A 366 5.93 22.96 6.65
CA LEU A 366 5.67 24.02 5.69
C LEU A 366 4.94 25.16 6.40
N LYS A 367 5.28 26.40 6.05
CA LYS A 367 4.61 27.61 6.52
C LYS A 367 3.90 28.30 5.38
#